data_AF-A0A4V2AF61-F1
#
_entry.id   AF-A0A4V2AF61-F1
#
_cell.length_a   1.000
_cell.length_b   1.000
_cell.length_c   1.000
_cell.angle_alpha   90.00
_cell.angle_beta   90.00
_cell.angle_gamma   90.00
#
_symmetry.space_group_name_H-M   'P 1'
#
loop_
_entity.id
_entity.type
_entity.pdbx_description
1 polymer ?
#
loop_
_entity_poly.entity_id
_entity_poly.type
_entity_poly.pdbx_seq_one_letter_code
_entity_poly.pdbx_strand_id
1 'polypeptide(L)'
;MIGYQASHEQFAPAELLRYVQLAEAAGFRSVNASDHFFPWSSGQGQSGYTFAWLGAALATTNIPFSSVCAPGQRRQKCRTRRKPHSTYLCAVPAT
;
A
#
# COMPACT_ATOMS: atom_id res chain seq x y z
N MET A 1 12.95 -3.68 -12.93
CA MET A 1 11.69 -4.15 -12.33
C MET A 1 10.79 -2.93 -12.19
N ILE A 2 9.53 -3.01 -12.63
CA ILE A 2 8.58 -1.89 -12.56
C ILE A 2 7.48 -2.27 -11.56
N GLY A 3 7.18 -1.34 -10.64
CA GLY A 3 6.14 -1.49 -9.62
C GLY A 3 5.09 -0.39 -9.72
N TYR A 4 3.88 -0.69 -9.24
CA TYR A 4 2.75 0.24 -9.21
C TYR A 4 2.62 0.89 -7.82
N GLN A 5 2.34 2.19 -7.75
CA GLN A 5 2.09 2.91 -6.49
C GLN A 5 0.59 3.10 -6.30
N ALA A 6 0.00 2.43 -5.31
CA ALA A 6 -1.40 2.60 -4.93
C ALA A 6 -1.54 3.81 -3.98
N SER A 7 -2.04 4.94 -4.50
CA SER A 7 -2.26 6.17 -3.73
C SER A 7 -3.66 6.19 -3.12
N HIS A 8 -3.73 5.91 -1.83
CA HIS A 8 -4.94 5.99 -1.00
C HIS A 8 -5.46 7.41 -0.82
N GLU A 9 -4.69 8.40 -1.25
CA GLU A 9 -5.01 9.82 -1.19
C GLU A 9 -5.71 10.30 -2.46
N GLN A 10 -5.47 9.64 -3.60
CA GLN A 10 -6.04 9.99 -4.90
C GLN A 10 -7.31 9.20 -5.23
N PHE A 11 -7.39 7.94 -4.83
CA PHE A 11 -8.46 7.04 -5.26
C PHE A 11 -9.10 6.31 -4.08
N ALA A 12 -10.38 5.94 -4.22
CA ALA A 12 -11.06 5.15 -3.21
C ALA A 12 -10.46 3.73 -3.13
N PRO A 13 -10.48 3.06 -1.96
CA PRO A 13 -9.91 1.71 -1.81
C PRO A 13 -10.47 0.68 -2.79
N ALA A 14 -11.75 0.78 -3.15
CA ALA A 14 -12.39 -0.11 -4.13
C ALA A 14 -11.83 0.09 -5.55
N GLU A 15 -11.51 1.33 -5.93
CA GLU A 15 -10.88 1.62 -7.22
C GLU A 15 -9.44 1.14 -7.25
N LEU A 16 -8.69 1.38 -6.17
CA LEU A 16 -7.33 0.87 -6.03
C LEU A 16 -7.26 -0.65 -6.14
N LEU A 17 -8.26 -1.38 -5.65
CA LEU A 17 -8.35 -2.82 -5.81
C LEU A 17 -8.43 -3.23 -7.29
N ARG A 18 -9.21 -2.50 -8.09
CA ARG A 18 -9.29 -2.73 -9.54
C ARG A 18 -7.97 -2.37 -10.22
N TYR A 19 -7.30 -1.30 -9.80
CA TYR A 19 -6.03 -0.89 -10.40
C TYR A 19 -4.89 -1.87 -10.13
N VAL A 20 -4.83 -2.50 -8.96
CA VAL A 20 -3.77 -3.50 -8.70
C VAL A 20 -3.97 -4.78 -9.50
N GLN A 21 -5.23 -5.19 -9.75
CA GLN A 21 -5.56 -6.30 -10.64
C GLN A 21 -5.16 -5.97 -12.09
N LEU A 22 -5.43 -4.74 -12.54
CA LEU A 22 -4.99 -4.27 -13.86
C LEU A 22 -3.46 -4.16 -13.95
N ALA A 23 -2.80 -3.72 -12.88
CA ALA A 23 -1.34 -3.66 -12.82
C ALA A 23 -0.72 -5.06 -12.94
N GLU A 24 -1.26 -6.06 -12.23
CA GLU A 24 -0.83 -7.43 -12.39
C GLU A 24 -1.03 -7.92 -13.84
N ALA A 25 -2.22 -7.71 -14.41
CA ALA A 25 -2.53 -8.10 -15.78
C ALA A 25 -1.63 -7.40 -16.83
N ALA A 26 -1.20 -6.17 -16.55
CA ALA A 26 -0.27 -5.41 -17.37
C ALA A 26 1.21 -5.79 -17.18
N GLY A 27 1.51 -6.74 -16.28
CA GLY A 27 2.87 -7.25 -16.06
C GLY A 27 3.70 -6.48 -15.03
N PHE A 28 3.07 -5.63 -14.20
CA PHE A 28 3.76 -5.04 -13.05
C PHE A 28 4.14 -6.13 -12.06
N ARG A 29 5.30 -5.97 -11.42
CA ARG A 29 5.90 -7.07 -10.62
C ARG A 29 5.92 -6.80 -9.12
N SER A 30 5.41 -5.64 -8.70
CA SER A 30 5.20 -5.28 -7.30
C SER A 30 4.22 -4.12 -7.18
N VAL A 31 3.58 -4.01 -6.01
CA VAL A 31 2.77 -2.85 -5.63
C VAL A 31 3.32 -2.23 -4.36
N ASN A 32 3.35 -0.91 -4.29
CA ASN A 32 3.71 -0.15 -3.12
C ASN A 32 2.51 0.73 -2.69
N ALA A 33 2.24 0.83 -1.40
CA ALA A 33 1.18 1.67 -0.85
C ALA A 33 1.70 2.51 0.33
N SER A 34 1.25 3.76 0.45
CA SER A 34 1.53 4.59 1.62
C SER A 34 0.33 4.58 2.56
N ASP A 35 0.61 4.46 3.85
CA ASP A 35 -0.41 4.53 4.89
C ASP A 35 -0.45 5.92 5.52
N HIS A 36 -1.46 6.69 5.14
CA HIS A 36 -1.76 7.99 5.74
C HIS A 36 -3.09 7.99 6.47
N PHE A 37 -3.18 8.88 7.46
CA PHE A 37 -4.42 9.14 8.19
C PHE A 37 -5.18 10.35 7.63
N PHE A 38 -4.45 11.27 7.01
CA PHE A 38 -4.98 12.41 6.28
C PHE A 38 -4.33 12.48 4.89
N PRO A 39 -5.04 13.03 3.89
CA PRO A 39 -4.44 13.27 2.57
C PRO A 39 -3.27 14.28 2.65
N TRP A 40 -2.44 14.32 1.61
CA TRP A 40 -1.31 15.26 1.54
C TRP A 40 -1.74 16.71 1.35
N SER A 41 -2.92 16.93 0.78
CA SER A 41 -3.49 18.26 0.56
C SER A 41 -5.00 18.22 0.73
N SER A 42 -5.61 19.39 0.95
CA SER A 42 -7.07 19.54 1.02
C SER A 42 -7.80 19.22 -0.30
N GLY A 43 -7.08 19.25 -1.44
CA GLY A 43 -7.63 18.88 -2.74
C GLY A 43 -7.71 17.37 -2.98
N GLN A 44 -7.09 16.56 -2.11
CA GLN A 44 -7.17 15.10 -2.14
C GLN A 44 -8.29 14.63 -1.22
N GLY A 45 -9.20 13.81 -1.76
CA GLY A 45 -10.47 13.49 -1.10
C GLY A 45 -10.49 12.16 -0.33
N GLN A 46 -9.39 11.40 -0.33
CA GLN A 46 -9.36 10.04 0.22
C GLN A 46 -8.22 9.86 1.22
N SER A 47 -8.39 8.92 2.16
CA SER A 47 -7.32 8.44 3.05
C SER A 47 -7.67 7.04 3.54
N GLY A 48 -7.66 6.08 2.61
CA GLY A 48 -8.03 4.70 2.89
C GLY A 48 -7.08 4.00 3.87
N TYR A 49 -7.61 3.17 4.77
CA TYR A 49 -6.79 2.38 5.70
C TYR A 49 -6.08 1.24 4.96
N THR A 50 -4.78 1.44 4.67
CA THR A 50 -3.97 0.56 3.81
C THR A 50 -3.92 -0.89 4.30
N PHE A 51 -3.87 -1.14 5.61
CA PHE A 51 -3.77 -2.52 6.11
C PHE A 51 -5.06 -3.34 5.93
N ALA A 52 -6.23 -2.72 6.06
CA ALA A 52 -7.49 -3.42 5.73
C ALA A 52 -7.59 -3.68 4.22
N TRP A 53 -7.17 -2.71 3.40
CA TRP A 53 -7.16 -2.86 1.94
C TRP A 53 -6.18 -3.94 1.45
N LEU A 54 -5.01 -4.06 2.07
CA LEU A 54 -4.02 -5.09 1.72
C LEU A 54 -4.59 -6.50 1.82
N GLY A 55 -5.48 -6.79 2.77
CA GLY A 55 -6.15 -8.09 2.85
C GLY A 55 -6.96 -8.43 1.60
N ALA A 56 -7.70 -7.46 1.07
CA ALA A 56 -8.47 -7.63 -0.17
C ALA A 56 -7.56 -7.72 -1.40
N ALA A 57 -6.50 -6.91 -1.46
CA ALA A 57 -5.55 -6.93 -2.57
C ALA A 57 -4.82 -8.27 -2.69
N LEU A 58 -4.31 -8.80 -1.57
CA LEU A 58 -3.63 -10.10 -1.51
C LEU A 58 -4.57 -11.27 -1.80
N ALA A 59 -5.86 -11.14 -1.49
CA ALA A 59 -6.85 -12.17 -1.82
C ALA A 59 -7.21 -12.21 -3.32
N THR A 60 -6.83 -11.19 -4.10
CA THR A 60 -7.26 -11.05 -5.50
C THR A 60 -6.11 -10.90 -6.50
N THR A 61 -4.86 -10.92 -6.04
CA THR A 61 -3.65 -10.78 -6.88
C THR A 61 -2.52 -11.66 -6.34
N ASN A 62 -1.56 -12.01 -7.20
CA ASN A 62 -0.41 -12.86 -6.85
C ASN A 62 0.95 -12.13 -7.00
N ILE A 63 0.95 -10.80 -6.91
CA ILE A 63 2.16 -9.97 -6.93
C ILE A 63 2.53 -9.46 -5.54
N PRO A 64 3.82 -9.26 -5.23
CA PRO A 64 4.25 -8.83 -3.91
C PRO A 64 3.86 -7.38 -3.61
N PHE A 65 3.45 -7.11 -2.37
CA PHE A 65 3.08 -5.79 -1.90
C PHE A 65 4.12 -5.25 -0.92
N SER A 66 4.27 -3.94 -0.89
CA SER A 66 4.95 -3.25 0.20
C SER A 66 4.15 -2.05 0.67
N SER A 67 4.28 -1.70 1.94
CA SER A 67 3.68 -0.49 2.49
C SER A 67 4.65 0.27 3.37
N VAL A 68 4.61 1.60 3.28
CA VAL A 68 5.28 2.47 4.24
C VAL A 68 4.26 3.05 5.20
N CYS A 69 4.51 2.90 6.50
CA CYS A 69 3.70 3.51 7.56
C CYS A 69 4.61 4.12 8.63
N ALA A 70 4.16 5.15 9.34
CA ALA A 70 4.86 5.68 10.51
C ALA A 70 4.54 4.82 11.75
N PRO A 71 5.50 4.03 12.29
CA PRO A 71 5.26 3.16 13.43
C PRO A 71 5.33 3.91 14.76
N GLY A 72 4.77 3.32 15.81
CA GLY A 72 4.99 3.75 17.19
C GLY A 72 3.81 4.48 17.81
N GLN A 73 3.42 5.63 17.27
CA GLN A 73 2.36 6.44 17.88
C GLN A 73 0.97 5.83 17.67
N ARG A 74 0.47 5.86 16.42
CA ARG A 74 -0.89 5.42 16.10
C ARG A 74 -1.00 3.93 15.74
N ARG A 75 0.11 3.30 15.33
CA ARG A 75 0.14 1.91 14.87
C ARG A 75 0.93 1.03 15.82
N GLN A 76 0.23 0.06 16.40
CA GLN A 76 0.85 -0.98 17.23
C GLN A 76 1.58 -1.97 16.32
N LYS A 77 2.91 -2.07 16.51
CA LYS A 77 3.87 -2.98 15.85
C LYS A 77 3.47 -3.50 14.46
N CYS A 78 3.59 -2.64 13.44
CA CYS A 78 3.92 -3.16 12.12
C CYS A 78 5.25 -3.91 12.25
N ARG A 79 5.34 -5.19 11.88
CA ARG A 79 6.60 -5.96 11.93
C ARG A 79 7.51 -5.44 10.82
N THR A 80 8.17 -4.32 11.10
CA THR A 80 9.05 -3.60 10.18
C THR A 80 10.39 -4.32 10.07
N ARG A 81 10.87 -4.59 8.86
CA ARG A 81 12.28 -4.91 8.65
C ARG A 81 13.04 -3.58 8.60
N ARG A 82 13.71 -3.22 9.69
CA ARG A 82 14.44 -1.94 9.81
C ARG A 82 15.53 -1.87 8.73
N LYS A 83 15.37 -0.98 7.74
CA LYS A 83 16.45 -0.52 6.85
C LYS A 83 17.14 0.68 7.51
N PRO A 84 18.44 0.93 7.28
CA PRO A 84 19.22 1.91 8.04
C PRO A 84 18.85 3.40 7.83
N HIS A 85 17.78 3.75 7.12
CA HIS A 85 17.40 5.15 6.85
C HIS A 85 15.86 5.29 6.92
N SER A 86 15.33 5.78 8.05
CA SER A 86 13.97 6.30 8.41
C SER A 86 12.68 5.82 7.72
N THR A 87 12.74 4.91 6.75
CA THR A 87 11.62 4.44 5.95
C THR A 87 11.25 3.06 6.45
N TYR A 88 10.11 2.97 7.13
CA TYR A 88 9.60 1.73 7.66
C TYR A 88 8.81 1.01 6.58
N LEU A 89 9.43 0.01 5.96
CA LEU A 89 8.83 -0.82 4.93
C LEU A 89 8.22 -2.09 5.56
N CYS A 90 6.92 -2.29 5.38
CA CYS A 90 6.23 -3.56 5.57
C CYS A 90 6.16 -4.26 4.20
N ALA A 91 6.96 -5.31 4.00
CA ALA A 91 6.84 -6.14 2.80
C ALA A 91 5.90 -7.30 3.08
N VAL A 92 4.91 -7.51 2.22
CA VAL A 92 3.98 -8.63 2.27
C VAL A 92 4.20 -9.50 1.03
N PRO A 93 4.70 -10.74 1.19
CA PRO A 93 4.94 -11.62 0.05
C PRO A 93 3.62 -12.00 -0.63
N ALA A 94 3.67 -12.20 -1.95
CA ALA A 94 2.60 -12.90 -2.66
C ALA A 94 2.49 -14.34 -2.16
N THR A 95 1.28 -14.87 -2.13
CA THR A 95 1.00 -16.29 -1.83
C THR A 95 1.46 -17.23 -2.92
#